data_AF-A0A0F9A9Y3-F1
#
_entry.id   AF-A0A0F9A9Y3-F1
#
_cell.length_a   1.000
_cell.length_b   1.000
_cell.length_c   1.000
_cell.angle_alpha   90.00
_cell.angle_beta   90.00
_cell.angle_gamma   90.00
#
_symmetry.space_group_name_H-M   'P 1'
#
loop_
_entity.id
_entity.type
_entity.pdbx_description
1 polymer ?
#
loop_
_entity_poly.entity_id
_entity_poly.type
_entity_poly.pdbx_seq_one_letter_code
_entity_poly.pdbx_strand_id
1 'polypeptide(L)'
;MARESGLITGIVGGILLLIILVIIGLVIIQNVAIVEDGLSSSSETRTLTQNETEAWINGTDYTLLEAGYPGFTNPIILTAYNQTENTFIDSGNWTVTNAGVVSNTTLSIGYNNVSLTYQFDYEGTTLTTQGLRENFTKGISNVSNKLPTILLIAAVVLILGVLVFLWANFKKMQGLGGGSGSGGEL
;
A
#
# COMPACT_ATOMS: atom_id res chain seq x y z
N MET A 1 -22.21 -55.58 -3.61
CA MET A 1 -22.03 -54.82 -2.35
C MET A 1 -21.16 -53.55 -2.47
N ALA A 2 -20.97 -52.95 -3.65
CA ALA A 2 -19.97 -51.87 -3.83
C ALA A 2 -20.54 -50.46 -4.16
N ARG A 3 -21.85 -50.22 -4.09
CA ARG A 3 -22.46 -48.97 -4.57
C ARG A 3 -22.71 -47.89 -3.52
N GLU A 4 -22.71 -48.22 -2.22
CA GLU A 4 -23.05 -47.24 -1.18
C GLU A 4 -21.86 -46.43 -0.66
N SER A 5 -20.62 -46.95 -0.76
CA SER A 5 -19.44 -46.20 -0.34
C SER A 5 -19.19 -44.93 -1.16
N GLY A 6 -19.54 -44.92 -2.45
CA GLY A 6 -19.23 -43.81 -3.36
C GLY A 6 -20.04 -42.52 -3.10
N LEU A 7 -21.26 -42.64 -2.58
CA LEU A 7 -22.11 -41.47 -2.34
C LEU A 7 -21.58 -40.60 -1.19
N ILE A 8 -21.12 -41.25 -0.11
CA ILE A 8 -20.62 -40.57 1.09
C ILE A 8 -19.28 -39.89 0.79
N THR A 9 -18.39 -40.53 0.03
CA THR A 9 -17.11 -39.92 -0.37
C THR A 9 -17.32 -38.72 -1.29
N GLY A 10 -18.31 -38.79 -2.20
CA GLY A 10 -18.66 -37.69 -3.10
C GLY A 10 -19.17 -36.45 -2.35
N ILE A 11 -20.04 -36.63 -1.35
CA ILE A 11 -20.58 -35.52 -0.56
C ILE A 11 -19.50 -34.87 0.31
N VAL A 12 -18.68 -35.67 1.00
CA VAL A 12 -17.59 -35.15 1.85
C VAL A 12 -16.54 -34.41 1.01
N GLY A 13 -16.19 -34.95 -0.17
CA GLY A 13 -15.28 -34.29 -1.10
C GLY A 13 -15.83 -32.95 -1.64
N GLY A 14 -17.12 -32.91 -1.97
CA GLY A 14 -17.78 -31.68 -2.44
C GLY A 14 -17.79 -30.57 -1.38
N ILE A 15 -18.05 -30.92 -0.12
CA ILE A 15 -18.03 -29.95 0.99
C ILE A 15 -16.61 -29.41 1.21
N LEU A 16 -15.60 -30.28 1.23
CA LEU A 16 -14.20 -29.85 1.36
C LEU A 16 -13.76 -28.90 0.24
N LEU A 17 -14.14 -29.19 -1.00
CA LEU A 17 -13.83 -28.34 -2.15
C LEU A 17 -14.48 -26.95 -2.00
N LEU A 18 -15.74 -26.90 -1.56
CA LEU A 18 -16.46 -25.65 -1.38
C LEU A 18 -15.81 -24.76 -0.30
N ILE A 19 -15.36 -25.37 0.79
CA ILE A 19 -14.63 -24.66 1.85
C ILE A 19 -13.35 -24.03 1.30
N ILE A 20 -12.57 -24.80 0.53
CA ILE A 20 -11.33 -24.32 -0.06
C ILE A 20 -11.60 -23.14 -1.01
N LEU A 21 -12.63 -23.24 -1.87
CA LEU A 21 -13.00 -22.17 -2.79
C LEU A 21 -13.42 -20.89 -2.06
N VAL A 22 -14.18 -21.00 -0.97
CA VAL A 22 -14.58 -19.84 -0.16
C VAL A 22 -13.36 -19.19 0.49
N ILE A 23 -12.42 -19.98 1.01
CA ILE A 23 -11.16 -19.45 1.59
C ILE A 23 -10.35 -18.72 0.52
N ILE A 24 -10.16 -19.32 -0.65
CA ILE A 24 -9.41 -18.69 -1.75
C ILE A 24 -10.08 -17.39 -2.21
N GLY A 25 -11.41 -17.39 -2.37
CA GLY A 25 -12.16 -16.19 -2.75
C GLY A 25 -12.01 -15.05 -1.74
N LEU A 26 -12.05 -15.36 -0.45
CA LEU A 26 -11.82 -14.38 0.61
C LEU A 26 -10.38 -13.85 0.62
N VAL A 27 -9.39 -14.71 0.40
CA VAL A 27 -7.97 -14.31 0.28
C VAL A 27 -7.77 -13.39 -0.92
N ILE A 28 -8.37 -13.68 -2.08
CA ILE A 28 -8.27 -12.83 -3.27
C ILE A 28 -8.92 -11.47 -3.02
N ILE A 29 -10.14 -11.43 -2.48
CA ILE A 29 -10.85 -10.18 -2.17
C ILE A 29 -10.04 -9.32 -1.18
N GLN A 30 -9.40 -9.94 -0.19
CA GLN A 30 -8.53 -9.24 0.76
C GLN A 30 -7.29 -8.65 0.09
N ASN A 31 -6.64 -9.39 -0.80
CA ASN A 31 -5.44 -8.90 -1.49
C ASN A 31 -5.77 -7.80 -2.50
N VAL A 32 -6.89 -7.90 -3.22
CA VAL A 32 -7.31 -6.88 -4.21
C VAL A 32 -7.69 -5.55 -3.55
N ALA A 33 -8.41 -5.59 -2.43
CA ALA A 33 -8.81 -4.37 -1.72
C ALA A 33 -7.62 -3.60 -1.08
N ILE A 34 -6.49 -4.26 -0.84
CA ILE A 34 -5.28 -3.63 -0.31
C ILE A 34 -4.48 -2.92 -1.43
N VAL A 35 -4.58 -3.41 -2.67
CA VAL A 35 -3.83 -2.86 -3.82
C VAL A 35 -4.42 -1.54 -4.31
N GLU A 36 -5.75 -1.34 -4.24
CA GLU A 36 -6.40 -0.10 -4.71
C GLU A 36 -6.17 1.10 -3.77
N ASP A 37 -6.12 0.92 -2.45
CA ASP A 37 -5.95 2.03 -1.49
C ASP A 37 -4.48 2.30 -1.14
N GLY A 38 -3.56 1.38 -1.45
CA GLY A 38 -2.15 1.43 -1.04
C GLY A 38 -1.18 1.97 -2.10
N LEU A 39 -1.61 2.14 -3.35
CA LEU A 39 -0.79 2.65 -4.46
C LEU A 39 -1.03 4.14 -4.77
N SER A 40 -1.87 4.83 -3.99
CA SER A 40 -1.98 6.29 -4.12
C SER A 40 -0.65 6.91 -3.68
N SER A 41 0.17 7.27 -4.65
CA SER A 41 1.30 8.17 -4.50
C SER A 41 0.81 9.46 -3.85
N SER A 42 0.98 9.58 -2.54
CA SER A 42 0.77 10.85 -1.86
C SER A 42 1.86 11.79 -2.34
N SER A 43 1.49 12.76 -3.18
CA SER A 43 2.35 13.91 -3.42
C SER A 43 2.44 14.68 -2.11
N GLU A 44 3.61 14.66 -1.49
CA GLU A 44 3.88 15.44 -0.28
C GLU A 44 4.75 16.61 -0.71
N THR A 45 4.19 17.82 -0.71
CA THR A 45 4.96 19.03 -0.91
C THR A 45 5.80 19.28 0.33
N ARG A 46 7.13 19.14 0.21
CA ARG A 46 8.06 19.47 1.30
C ARG A 46 8.81 20.75 0.98
N THR A 47 8.76 21.68 1.91
CA THR A 47 9.52 22.92 1.86
C THR A 47 10.90 22.70 2.48
N LEU A 48 11.96 22.83 1.68
CA LEU A 48 13.34 22.66 2.12
C LEU A 48 14.10 23.98 2.01
N THR A 49 14.84 24.35 3.05
CA THR A 49 15.77 25.47 3.03
C THR A 49 17.17 24.94 2.88
N GLN A 50 17.84 25.32 1.79
CA GLN A 50 19.22 24.94 1.52
C GLN A 50 20.12 26.16 1.49
N ASN A 51 21.38 25.97 1.92
CA ASN A 51 22.43 26.96 1.80
C ASN A 51 23.53 26.38 0.91
N GLU A 52 23.72 26.98 -0.26
CA GLU A 52 24.81 26.66 -1.18
C GLU A 52 25.89 27.71 -1.07
N THR A 53 27.16 27.30 -1.12
CA THR A 53 28.32 28.20 -1.13
C THR A 53 29.01 28.16 -2.48
N GLU A 54 29.84 29.16 -2.77
CA GLU A 54 30.64 29.24 -4.00
C GLU A 54 29.81 29.38 -5.30
N ALA A 55 28.57 29.84 -5.22
CA ALA A 55 27.76 30.09 -6.41
C ALA A 55 28.32 31.26 -7.23
N TRP A 56 28.33 31.13 -8.56
CA TRP A 56 28.64 32.22 -9.46
C TRP A 56 27.34 32.73 -10.07
N ILE A 57 26.96 33.95 -9.70
CA ILE A 57 25.78 34.62 -10.21
C ILE A 57 26.24 35.77 -11.11
N ASN A 58 26.11 35.61 -12.41
CA ASN A 58 26.26 36.69 -13.38
C ASN A 58 25.11 36.61 -14.39
N GLY A 59 25.15 37.43 -15.45
CA GLY A 59 24.19 37.31 -16.55
C GLY A 59 24.16 35.93 -17.25
N THR A 60 25.01 34.97 -16.86
CA THR A 60 24.86 33.55 -17.16
C THR A 60 24.30 32.80 -15.95
N ASP A 61 23.01 32.50 -16.02
CA ASP A 61 22.28 31.39 -15.44
C ASP A 61 23.06 30.44 -14.50
N TYR A 62 22.93 30.64 -13.17
CA TYR A 62 23.39 29.69 -12.15
C TYR A 62 22.30 28.65 -11.90
N THR A 63 22.63 27.35 -11.86
CA THR A 63 21.64 26.31 -11.54
C THR A 63 21.80 25.86 -10.08
N LEU A 64 20.72 25.93 -9.29
CA LEU A 64 20.68 25.43 -7.91
C LEU A 64 21.03 23.93 -7.88
N LEU A 65 21.78 23.49 -6.88
CA LEU A 65 22.22 22.09 -6.77
C LEU A 65 21.03 21.13 -6.73
N GLU A 66 19.96 21.50 -6.01
CA GLU A 66 18.78 20.65 -5.84
C GLU A 66 17.89 20.60 -7.09
N ALA A 67 18.13 21.45 -8.10
CA ALA A 67 17.32 21.49 -9.31
C ALA A 67 17.39 20.21 -10.15
N GLY A 68 18.42 19.39 -9.95
CA GLY A 68 18.58 18.10 -10.61
C GLY A 68 17.73 16.98 -10.02
N TYR A 69 17.09 17.18 -8.86
CA TYR A 69 16.29 16.13 -8.22
C TYR A 69 14.88 16.06 -8.83
N PRO A 70 14.36 14.84 -9.09
CA PRO A 70 12.96 14.65 -9.46
C PRO A 70 12.03 15.23 -8.39
N GLY A 71 11.04 16.02 -8.81
CA GLY A 71 10.10 16.67 -7.89
C GLY A 71 10.49 18.08 -7.47
N PHE A 72 11.64 18.61 -7.88
CA PHE A 72 11.99 20.01 -7.64
C PHE A 72 11.03 20.97 -8.34
N THR A 73 10.32 21.80 -7.58
CA THR A 73 9.33 22.77 -8.08
C THR A 73 9.31 24.04 -7.23
N ASN A 74 8.72 25.11 -7.77
CA ASN A 74 8.49 26.40 -7.09
C ASN A 74 9.70 26.96 -6.29
N PRO A 75 10.89 27.05 -6.87
CA PRO A 75 12.04 27.58 -6.15
C PRO A 75 11.93 29.10 -5.91
N ILE A 76 12.35 29.54 -4.74
CA ILE A 76 12.35 30.94 -4.29
C ILE A 76 13.69 31.22 -3.58
N ILE A 77 14.44 32.23 -4.03
CA ILE A 77 15.61 32.70 -3.28
C ILE A 77 15.14 33.51 -2.08
N LEU A 78 15.56 33.11 -0.88
CA LEU A 78 15.26 33.82 0.37
C LEU A 78 16.32 34.88 0.65
N THR A 79 17.60 34.50 0.54
CA THR A 79 18.73 35.41 0.79
C THR A 79 19.90 35.09 -0.12
N ALA A 80 20.63 36.11 -0.53
CA ALA A 80 21.88 35.97 -1.27
C ALA A 80 22.97 36.82 -0.59
N TYR A 81 24.16 36.25 -0.42
CA TYR A 81 25.26 36.88 0.29
C TYR A 81 26.57 36.71 -0.47
N ASN A 82 27.21 37.80 -0.87
CA ASN A 82 28.53 37.75 -1.50
C ASN A 82 29.60 37.55 -0.42
N GLN A 83 30.24 36.37 -0.40
CA GLN A 83 31.27 36.07 0.58
C GLN A 83 32.61 36.76 0.28
N THR A 84 32.89 37.10 -0.98
CA THR A 84 34.10 37.82 -1.39
C THR A 84 34.10 39.25 -0.87
N GLU A 85 32.97 39.95 -1.04
CA GLU A 85 32.82 41.36 -0.64
C GLU A 85 32.25 41.52 0.77
N ASN A 86 31.75 40.43 1.36
CA ASN A 86 31.08 40.43 2.66
C ASN A 86 29.85 41.36 2.68
N THR A 87 29.05 41.30 1.61
CA THR A 87 27.87 42.16 1.36
C THR A 87 26.61 41.34 1.10
N PHE A 88 25.48 41.83 1.61
CA PHE A 88 24.16 41.26 1.29
C PHE A 88 23.73 41.70 -0.10
N ILE A 89 23.24 40.77 -0.91
CA ILE A 89 22.68 41.07 -2.24
C ILE A 89 21.16 41.11 -2.09
N ASP A 90 20.58 42.29 -2.30
CA ASP A 90 19.17 42.52 -2.04
C ASP A 90 18.26 41.57 -2.85
N SER A 91 17.19 41.09 -2.22
CA SER A 91 16.35 40.00 -2.70
C SER A 91 15.35 40.41 -3.80
N GLY A 92 15.31 41.69 -4.16
CA GLY A 92 14.25 42.26 -5.01
C GLY A 92 14.22 41.84 -6.48
N ASN A 93 15.25 41.17 -7.01
CA ASN A 93 15.39 40.97 -8.47
C ASN A 93 15.85 39.57 -8.89
N TRP A 94 15.66 38.57 -8.03
CA TRP A 94 15.97 37.18 -8.37
C TRP A 94 14.83 36.58 -9.20
N THR A 95 15.15 36.07 -10.38
CA THR A 95 14.24 35.20 -11.14
C THR A 95 14.80 33.78 -11.07
N VAL A 96 14.03 32.85 -10.54
CA VAL A 96 14.38 31.42 -10.54
C VAL A 96 13.39 30.69 -11.45
N THR A 97 13.92 29.94 -12.42
CA THR A 97 13.07 29.07 -13.26
C THR A 97 12.74 27.77 -12.54
N ASN A 98 11.75 27.03 -13.03
CA ASN A 98 11.47 25.68 -12.51
C ASN A 98 12.62 24.68 -12.72
N ALA A 99 13.56 24.98 -13.64
CA ALA A 99 14.81 24.23 -13.78
C ALA A 99 15.87 24.65 -12.75
N GLY A 100 15.50 25.45 -11.74
CA GLY A 100 16.39 25.98 -10.71
C GLY A 100 17.44 26.95 -11.22
N VAL A 101 17.25 27.50 -12.42
CA VAL A 101 18.15 28.50 -12.98
C VAL A 101 17.86 29.86 -12.35
N VAL A 102 18.82 30.37 -11.60
CA VAL A 102 18.81 31.67 -10.92
C VAL A 102 19.46 32.71 -11.82
N SER A 103 18.73 33.80 -12.05
CA SER A 103 19.22 35.00 -12.71
C SER A 103 18.87 36.24 -11.89
N ASN A 104 19.68 37.29 -12.00
CA ASN A 104 19.38 38.58 -11.40
C ASN A 104 19.54 39.69 -12.44
N THR A 105 18.43 40.27 -12.86
CA THR A 105 18.39 41.25 -13.96
C THR A 105 18.93 42.62 -13.57
N THR A 106 19.17 42.87 -12.28
CA THR A 106 19.69 44.16 -11.81
C THR A 106 21.20 44.21 -11.63
N LEU A 107 21.87 43.05 -11.74
CA LEU A 107 23.31 42.98 -11.60
C LEU A 107 23.97 43.26 -12.96
N SER A 108 24.62 44.42 -13.08
CA SER A 108 25.47 44.75 -14.22
C SER A 108 26.83 44.05 -14.16
N ILE A 109 27.23 43.56 -12.99
CA ILE A 109 28.49 42.86 -12.73
C ILE A 109 28.15 41.54 -12.03
N GLY A 110 28.75 40.45 -12.48
CA GLY A 110 28.58 39.14 -11.84
C GLY A 110 29.27 39.06 -10.49
N TYR A 111 28.63 38.42 -9.51
CA TYR A 111 29.23 38.07 -8.23
C TYR A 111 29.77 36.65 -8.26
N ASN A 112 31.03 36.49 -7.86
CA ASN A 112 31.60 35.19 -7.54
C ASN A 112 31.40 34.89 -6.06
N ASN A 113 31.41 33.60 -5.71
CA ASN A 113 31.34 33.13 -4.34
C ASN A 113 30.12 33.65 -3.55
N VAL A 114 28.94 33.46 -4.12
CA VAL A 114 27.67 33.80 -3.46
C VAL A 114 27.19 32.62 -2.61
N SER A 115 26.77 32.93 -1.39
CA SER A 115 25.97 32.04 -0.55
C SER A 115 24.49 32.25 -0.87
N LEU A 116 23.80 31.21 -1.31
CA LEU A 116 22.37 31.26 -1.62
C LEU A 116 21.58 30.48 -0.60
N THR A 117 20.65 31.14 0.09
CA THR A 117 19.58 30.47 0.82
C THR A 117 18.33 30.48 -0.03
N TYR A 118 17.80 29.30 -0.33
CA TYR A 118 16.59 29.17 -1.13
C TYR A 118 15.62 28.16 -0.53
N GLN A 119 14.37 28.33 -0.92
CA GLN A 119 13.25 27.47 -0.61
C GLN A 119 12.75 26.83 -1.88
N PHE A 120 12.37 25.56 -1.85
CA PHE A 120 11.68 24.91 -2.96
C PHE A 120 10.65 23.92 -2.44
N ASP A 121 9.70 23.60 -3.30
CA ASP A 121 8.72 22.55 -3.10
C ASP A 121 9.25 21.27 -3.73
N TYR A 122 9.31 20.21 -2.93
CA TYR A 122 9.64 18.87 -3.40
C TYR A 122 8.36 18.07 -3.60
N GLU A 123 7.97 17.80 -4.83
CA GLU A 123 6.90 16.87 -5.23
C GLU A 123 7.50 15.49 -5.55
N GLY A 124 7.87 14.75 -4.51
CA GLY A 124 8.34 13.38 -4.66
C GLY A 124 7.30 12.37 -4.21
N THR A 125 7.26 11.21 -4.89
CA THR A 125 6.67 10.01 -4.31
C THR A 125 7.62 9.45 -3.27
N THR A 126 7.63 10.04 -2.08
CA THR A 126 8.19 9.34 -0.94
C THR A 126 7.25 8.17 -0.63
N LEU A 127 7.69 6.94 -0.93
CA LEU A 127 7.25 5.77 -0.18
C LEU A 127 7.74 5.98 1.26
N THR A 128 7.09 6.89 1.99
CA THR A 128 7.47 7.18 3.36
C THR A 128 7.32 5.87 4.12
N THR A 129 8.28 5.56 4.98
CA THR A 129 8.13 4.46 5.95
C THR A 129 6.82 4.61 6.74
N GLN A 130 6.33 5.84 6.88
CA GLN A 130 5.00 6.15 7.38
C GLN A 130 3.87 5.68 6.47
N GLY A 131 3.89 5.97 5.16
CA GLY A 131 2.91 5.44 4.20
C GLY A 131 2.91 3.92 4.13
N LEU A 132 4.08 3.29 4.20
CA LEU A 132 4.19 1.82 4.32
C LEU A 132 3.59 1.30 5.64
N ARG A 133 3.82 2.00 6.77
CA ARG A 133 3.24 1.65 8.08
C ARG A 133 1.73 1.87 8.13
N GLU A 134 1.24 2.96 7.56
CA GLU A 134 -0.18 3.28 7.47
C GLU A 134 -0.89 2.26 6.58
N ASN A 135 -0.33 1.91 5.42
CA ASN A 135 -0.87 0.86 4.55
C ASN A 135 -0.85 -0.52 5.22
N PHE A 136 0.23 -0.87 5.92
CA PHE A 136 0.29 -2.12 6.67
C PHE A 136 -0.74 -2.15 7.82
N THR A 137 -0.91 -1.04 8.52
CA THR A 137 -1.87 -0.90 9.63
C THR A 137 -3.32 -0.94 9.14
N LYS A 138 -3.62 -0.25 8.02
CA LYS A 138 -4.91 -0.34 7.32
C LYS A 138 -5.20 -1.77 6.87
N GLY A 139 -4.21 -2.45 6.28
CA GLY A 139 -4.31 -3.86 5.92
C GLY A 139 -4.64 -4.74 7.12
N ILE A 140 -3.92 -4.60 8.23
CA ILE A 140 -4.17 -5.34 9.48
C ILE A 140 -5.56 -5.02 10.04
N SER A 141 -5.98 -3.75 10.07
CA SER A 141 -7.28 -3.35 10.58
C SER A 141 -8.42 -3.96 9.76
N ASN A 142 -8.28 -3.98 8.44
CA ASN A 142 -9.24 -4.62 7.55
C ASN A 142 -9.32 -6.13 7.73
N VAL A 143 -8.20 -6.82 7.97
CA VAL A 143 -8.19 -8.25 8.32
C VAL A 143 -8.83 -8.47 9.69
N SER A 144 -8.48 -7.64 10.68
CA SER A 144 -8.98 -7.73 12.05
C SER A 144 -10.51 -7.56 12.13
N ASN A 145 -11.07 -6.59 11.42
CA ASN A 145 -12.52 -6.34 11.42
C ASN A 145 -13.31 -7.49 10.77
N LYS A 146 -12.68 -8.31 9.92
CA LYS A 146 -13.32 -9.44 9.22
C LYS A 146 -13.04 -10.79 9.88
N LEU A 147 -12.07 -10.87 10.78
CA LEU A 147 -11.72 -12.07 11.55
C LEU A 147 -12.94 -12.69 12.27
N PRO A 148 -13.82 -11.90 12.94
CA PRO A 148 -15.04 -12.44 13.55
C PRO A 148 -16.00 -13.08 12.54
N THR A 149 -16.10 -12.49 11.33
CA THR A 149 -16.98 -13.02 10.27
C THR A 149 -16.43 -14.33 9.71
N ILE A 150 -15.13 -14.42 9.50
CA ILE A 150 -14.46 -15.63 9.01
C ILE A 150 -14.58 -16.76 10.04
N LEU A 151 -14.35 -16.47 11.32
CA LEU A 151 -14.53 -17.42 12.41
C LEU A 151 -15.97 -17.92 12.50
N LEU A 152 -16.96 -17.04 12.30
CA LEU A 152 -18.36 -17.42 12.27
C LEU A 152 -18.67 -18.40 11.12
N ILE A 153 -18.20 -18.10 9.91
CA ILE A 153 -18.39 -18.98 8.75
C ILE A 153 -17.72 -20.35 9.00
N ALA A 154 -16.49 -20.35 9.50
CA ALA A 154 -15.77 -21.58 9.83
C ALA A 154 -16.51 -22.42 10.87
N ALA A 155 -17.05 -21.78 11.92
CA ALA A 155 -17.85 -22.46 12.95
C ALA A 155 -19.13 -23.08 12.37
N VAL A 156 -19.85 -22.34 11.52
CA VAL A 156 -21.09 -22.85 10.87
C VAL A 156 -20.78 -24.05 9.99
N VAL A 157 -19.74 -23.96 9.16
CA VAL A 157 -19.30 -25.06 8.30
C VAL A 157 -18.92 -26.29 9.12
N LEU A 158 -18.21 -26.12 10.23
CA LEU A 158 -17.83 -27.22 11.11
C LEU A 158 -19.06 -27.90 11.70
N ILE A 159 -20.04 -27.12 12.19
CA ILE A 159 -21.30 -27.66 12.74
C ILE A 159 -22.05 -28.46 11.66
N LEU A 160 -22.17 -27.92 10.44
CA LEU A 160 -22.83 -28.62 9.33
C LEU A 160 -22.09 -29.90 8.97
N GLY A 161 -20.75 -29.89 8.94
CA GLY A 161 -19.93 -31.07 8.70
C GLY A 161 -20.17 -32.18 9.73
N VAL A 162 -20.22 -31.82 11.02
CA VAL A 162 -20.52 -32.76 12.11
C VAL A 162 -21.95 -33.31 11.99
N LEU A 163 -22.93 -32.48 11.65
CA LEU A 163 -24.33 -32.93 11.47
C LEU A 163 -24.45 -33.94 10.33
N VAL A 164 -23.81 -33.69 9.19
CA VAL A 164 -23.79 -34.63 8.06
C VAL A 164 -23.12 -35.94 8.47
N PHE A 165 -22.01 -35.87 9.21
CA PHE A 165 -21.30 -37.05 9.73
C PHE A 165 -22.17 -37.89 10.68
N LEU A 166 -22.86 -37.24 11.63
CA LEU A 166 -23.76 -37.91 12.56
C LEU A 166 -24.95 -38.55 11.83
N TRP A 167 -25.55 -37.85 10.87
CA TRP A 167 -26.65 -38.37 10.07
C TRP A 167 -26.25 -39.57 9.21
N ALA A 168 -25.05 -39.54 8.62
CA ALA A 168 -24.50 -40.66 7.87
C ALA A 168 -24.30 -41.90 8.76
N ASN A 169 -23.77 -41.72 9.98
CA ASN A 169 -23.62 -42.82 10.95
C ASN A 169 -24.97 -43.37 11.43
N PHE A 170 -25.96 -42.51 11.67
CA PHE A 170 -27.30 -42.92 12.08
C PHE A 170 -27.99 -43.78 11.01
N LYS A 171 -27.94 -43.37 9.74
CA LYS A 171 -28.51 -44.16 8.64
C LYS A 171 -27.87 -45.54 8.50
N LYS A 172 -26.55 -45.64 8.72
CA LYS A 172 -25.83 -46.92 8.70
C LYS A 172 -26.35 -47.89 9.77
N MET A 173 -26.76 -47.38 10.95
CA MET A 173 -27.31 -48.22 12.02
C MET A 173 -28.75 -48.64 11.77
N GLN A 174 -29.61 -47.78 11.20
CA GLN A 174 -30.99 -48.16 10.84
C GLN A 174 -31.07 -49.22 9.73
N GLY A 175 -30.11 -49.23 8.79
CA GLY A 175 -30.06 -50.21 7.69
C GLY A 175 -29.74 -51.65 8.11
N LEU A 176 -29.20 -51.89 9.32
CA LEU A 176 -28.84 -53.22 9.81
C LEU A 176 -29.96 -53.93 10.59
N GLY A 177 -31.13 -53.30 10.79
CA GLY A 177 -32.23 -53.87 11.59
C GLY A 177 -33.34 -54.58 10.80
N GLY A 178 -33.32 -54.57 9.47
CA GLY A 178 -34.38 -55.12 8.61
C GLY A 178 -34.15 -56.57 8.17
N GLY A 179 -33.75 -57.45 9.09
CA GLY A 179 -33.52 -58.88 8.82
C GLY A 179 -34.79 -59.71 9.02
N SER A 180 -35.61 -59.76 7.97
CA SER A 180 -36.54 -60.82 7.58
C SER A 180 -36.88 -61.88 8.64
N GLY A 181 -38.06 -61.74 9.25
CA GLY A 181 -38.74 -62.86 9.89
C GLY A 181 -39.06 -63.94 8.86
N SER A 182 -38.17 -64.92 8.75
CA SER A 182 -38.48 -66.22 8.15
C SER A 182 -39.28 -67.00 9.17
N GLY A 183 -40.61 -66.94 9.05
CA GLY A 183 -41.52 -67.85 9.74
C GLY A 183 -41.11 -69.29 9.47
N GLY A 184 -40.75 -70.01 10.53
CA GLY A 184 -40.63 -71.46 10.49
C GLY A 184 -42.01 -72.07 10.63
N GLU A 185 -42.54 -72.59 9.53
CA GLU A 185 -43.60 -73.60 9.53
C GLU A 185 -42.98 -74.95 9.95
N LEU A 186 -43.51 -75.56 11.01
CA LEU A 186 -43.55 -77.01 11.25
C LEU A 186 -44.85 -77.35 11.99
#